data_AF-A0A428YT80-F1
#
_entry.id   AF-A0A428YT80-F1
#
_cell.length_a   1.000
_cell.length_b   1.000
_cell.length_c   1.000
_cell.angle_alpha   90.00
_cell.angle_beta   90.00
_cell.angle_gamma   90.00
#
_symmetry.space_group_name_H-M   'P 1'
#
loop_
_entity.id
_entity.type
_entity.pdbx_description
1 polymer ?
#
loop_
_entity_poly.entity_id
_entity_poly.type
_entity_poly.pdbx_seq_one_letter_code
_entity_poly.pdbx_strand_id
1 'polypeptide(L)'
;MTWSGLDLLASFAPDERALLGWVAPQLDTASLDEIAAADYGAHVREYRQELTELLHSPWLPDELTWNPGEVLALTRSATPAGRRDHLKRLFACMFLVRAATLGADPVGSLAPLVDSAWKLGEPARGVTVRFLAWCRLNLPGDWRDDPSSAMFLTLSLLLLLLSAETAVSAALAAMLLEELDTVLTDPDLPWRKRPRSPLFTRRPSDSANTRRLFSALVTRCLVDNPALVDPRLTALGKALNGDTATPIDELRAQFTATT
;
A
#
# COMPACT_ATOMS: atom_id res chain seq x y z
N MET A 1 -7.65 -21.50 15.86
CA MET A 1 -8.71 -21.34 14.84
C MET A 1 -7.99 -20.99 13.54
N THR A 2 -8.00 -21.88 12.53
CA THR A 2 -7.31 -21.63 11.26
C THR A 2 -8.23 -20.81 10.37
N TRP A 3 -7.88 -19.56 10.13
CA TRP A 3 -8.60 -18.72 9.17
C TRP A 3 -8.09 -19.07 7.77
N SER A 4 -8.99 -19.22 6.79
CA SER A 4 -8.53 -19.15 5.40
C SER A 4 -8.07 -17.71 5.12
N GLY A 5 -7.20 -17.53 4.12
CA GLY A 5 -6.75 -16.19 3.73
C GLY A 5 -7.92 -15.25 3.37
N LEU A 6 -8.99 -15.80 2.80
CA LEU A 6 -10.21 -15.06 2.49
C LEU A 6 -10.99 -14.68 3.75
N ASP A 7 -11.11 -15.58 4.73
CA ASP A 7 -11.79 -15.28 6.00
C ASP A 7 -11.06 -14.17 6.77
N LEU A 8 -9.72 -14.19 6.75
CA LEU A 8 -8.89 -13.15 7.34
C LEU A 8 -9.16 -11.79 6.73
N LEU A 9 -9.13 -11.69 5.40
CA LEU A 9 -9.39 -10.42 4.72
C LEU A 9 -10.84 -9.95 4.91
N ALA A 10 -11.81 -10.88 4.93
CA ALA A 10 -13.21 -10.56 5.17
C ALA A 10 -13.46 -10.03 6.59
N SER A 11 -12.70 -10.50 7.59
CA SER A 11 -12.80 -10.04 8.98
C SER A 11 -12.52 -8.54 9.15
N PHE A 12 -11.78 -7.94 8.21
CA PHE A 12 -11.45 -6.51 8.22
C PHE A 12 -12.59 -5.61 7.75
N ALA A 13 -13.80 -6.15 7.52
CA ALA A 13 -14.95 -5.41 6.99
C ALA A 13 -14.59 -4.61 5.71
N PRO A 14 -14.10 -5.30 4.66
CA PRO A 14 -13.60 -4.70 3.44
C PRO A 14 -14.66 -3.82 2.78
N ASP A 15 -14.29 -2.59 2.46
CA ASP A 15 -15.20 -1.58 1.91
C ASP A 15 -14.41 -0.64 1.00
N GLU A 16 -14.73 -0.69 -0.29
CA GLU A 16 -14.15 0.14 -1.35
C GLU A 16 -14.20 1.64 -1.00
N ARG A 17 -15.27 2.08 -0.33
CA ARG A 17 -15.56 3.49 -0.11
C ARG A 17 -15.16 3.99 1.26
N ALA A 18 -14.73 3.11 2.16
CA ALA A 18 -14.40 3.48 3.54
C ALA A 18 -13.40 4.63 3.62
N LEU A 19 -12.36 4.59 2.77
CA LEU A 19 -11.32 5.61 2.77
C LEU A 19 -11.81 6.94 2.16
N LEU A 20 -12.57 6.90 1.06
CA LEU A 20 -13.15 8.11 0.45
C LEU A 20 -14.12 8.79 1.42
N GLY A 21 -15.03 8.02 2.03
CA GLY A 21 -16.02 8.54 2.98
C GLY A 21 -15.38 9.20 4.20
N TRP A 22 -14.17 8.78 4.58
CA TRP A 22 -13.41 9.40 5.66
C TRP A 22 -12.59 10.63 5.22
N VAL A 23 -11.88 10.56 4.09
CA VAL A 23 -10.98 11.64 3.65
C VAL A 23 -11.75 12.81 3.03
N ALA A 24 -12.84 12.55 2.30
CA ALA A 24 -13.58 13.57 1.57
C ALA A 24 -14.06 14.75 2.44
N PRO A 25 -14.72 14.55 3.60
CA PRO A 25 -15.17 15.66 4.44
C PRO A 25 -14.03 16.48 5.08
N GLN A 26 -12.78 16.03 4.96
CA GLN A 26 -11.61 16.72 5.53
C GLN A 26 -10.84 17.54 4.48
N LEU A 27 -11.22 17.46 3.20
CA LEU A 27 -10.60 18.23 2.12
C LEU A 27 -11.45 19.47 1.83
N ASP A 28 -10.86 20.63 2.04
CA ASP A 28 -11.47 21.90 1.67
C ASP A 28 -11.18 22.27 0.21
N THR A 29 -11.79 23.38 -0.24
CA THR A 29 -11.61 23.89 -1.60
C THR A 29 -10.13 24.16 -1.90
N ALA A 30 -9.40 24.75 -0.96
CA ALA A 30 -7.98 25.05 -1.10
C ALA A 30 -7.13 23.78 -1.27
N SER A 31 -7.49 22.69 -0.59
CA SER A 31 -6.80 21.41 -0.74
C SER A 31 -6.94 20.86 -2.16
N LEU A 32 -8.14 20.97 -2.76
CA LEU A 32 -8.36 20.56 -4.14
C LEU A 32 -7.70 21.50 -5.15
N ASP A 33 -7.64 22.81 -4.87
CA ASP A 33 -6.90 23.78 -5.69
C ASP A 33 -5.40 23.46 -5.70
N GLU A 34 -4.84 23.10 -4.54
CA GLU A 34 -3.42 22.71 -4.44
C GLU A 34 -3.10 21.40 -5.16
N ILE A 35 -4.01 20.42 -5.16
CA ILE A 35 -3.86 19.21 -5.97
C ILE A 35 -3.94 19.58 -7.46
N ALA A 36 -4.96 20.35 -7.86
CA ALA A 36 -5.14 20.77 -9.25
C ALA A 36 -3.95 21.58 -9.79
N ALA A 37 -3.24 22.31 -8.93
CA ALA A 37 -2.05 23.08 -9.30
C ALA A 37 -0.73 22.28 -9.28
N ALA A 38 -0.76 20.98 -8.96
CA ALA A 38 0.46 20.18 -8.81
C ALA A 38 1.30 20.10 -10.10
N ASP A 39 0.67 20.17 -11.27
CA ASP A 39 1.32 20.21 -12.58
C ASP A 39 1.75 21.63 -12.97
N TYR A 40 2.56 22.26 -12.11
CA TYR A 40 3.09 23.62 -12.31
C TYR A 40 2.03 24.69 -12.63
N GLY A 41 0.79 24.50 -12.15
CA GLY A 41 -0.34 25.38 -12.43
C GLY A 41 -0.91 25.27 -13.85
N ALA A 42 -0.56 24.24 -14.62
CA ALA A 42 -1.22 23.93 -15.89
C ALA A 42 -2.62 23.36 -15.65
N HIS A 43 -3.57 23.67 -16.54
CA HIS A 43 -4.93 23.09 -16.56
C HIS A 43 -5.68 23.04 -15.21
N VAL A 44 -5.41 24.00 -14.31
CA VAL A 44 -5.92 23.98 -12.94
C VAL A 44 -7.44 23.90 -12.90
N ARG A 45 -8.14 24.59 -13.83
CA ARG A 45 -9.61 24.60 -13.84
C ARG A 45 -10.19 23.24 -14.19
N GLU A 46 -9.62 22.60 -15.21
CA GLU A 46 -10.00 21.27 -15.68
C GLU A 46 -9.73 20.23 -14.59
N TYR A 47 -8.51 20.20 -14.04
CA TYR A 47 -8.19 19.31 -12.93
C TYR A 47 -9.08 19.56 -11.71
N ARG A 48 -9.35 20.82 -11.38
CA ARG A 48 -10.19 21.17 -10.22
C ARG A 48 -11.63 20.66 -10.38
N GLN A 49 -12.17 20.70 -11.58
CA GLN A 49 -13.49 20.16 -11.89
C GLN A 49 -13.50 18.65 -11.68
N GLU A 50 -12.60 17.92 -12.34
CA GLU A 50 -12.53 16.45 -12.26
C GLU A 50 -12.27 15.96 -10.83
N LEU A 51 -11.39 16.62 -10.07
CA LEU A 51 -11.16 16.32 -8.66
C LEU A 51 -12.40 16.53 -7.80
N THR A 52 -13.24 17.53 -8.13
CA THR A 52 -14.53 17.74 -7.45
C THR A 52 -15.50 16.61 -7.74
N GLU A 53 -15.54 16.14 -8.99
CA GLU A 53 -16.37 15.01 -9.40
C GLU A 53 -15.92 13.73 -8.67
N LEU A 54 -14.62 13.47 -8.60
CA LEU A 54 -14.06 12.34 -7.83
C LEU A 54 -14.38 12.44 -6.33
N LEU A 55 -14.26 13.62 -5.73
CA LEU A 55 -14.53 13.82 -4.30
C LEU A 55 -15.98 13.47 -3.93
N HIS A 56 -16.93 13.80 -4.81
CA HIS A 56 -18.36 13.60 -4.60
C HIS A 56 -18.91 12.34 -5.27
N SER A 57 -18.06 11.57 -5.95
CA SER A 57 -18.52 10.45 -6.76
C SER A 57 -19.17 9.37 -5.87
N PRO A 58 -20.32 8.81 -6.29
CA PRO A 58 -20.91 7.65 -5.64
C PRO A 58 -20.12 6.35 -5.88
N TRP A 59 -19.13 6.37 -6.78
CA TRP A 59 -18.32 5.21 -7.13
C TRP A 59 -16.86 5.63 -7.30
N LEU A 60 -15.90 4.73 -7.02
CA LEU A 60 -14.52 4.97 -7.43
C LEU A 60 -14.39 4.61 -8.94
N PRO A 61 -13.58 5.34 -9.73
CA PRO A 61 -13.48 5.14 -11.18
C PRO A 61 -12.61 3.93 -11.55
N ASP A 62 -13.05 3.10 -12.49
CA ASP A 62 -12.34 1.87 -12.93
C ASP A 62 -11.02 2.18 -13.61
N GLU A 63 -10.96 3.33 -14.28
CA GLU A 63 -9.79 3.84 -14.95
C GLU A 63 -9.62 5.33 -14.63
N LEU A 64 -8.38 5.77 -14.46
CA LEU A 64 -8.03 7.18 -14.45
C LEU A 64 -7.44 7.56 -15.80
N THR A 65 -8.14 8.46 -16.49
CA THR A 65 -7.58 9.18 -17.63
C THR A 65 -6.39 10.05 -17.20
N TRP A 66 -5.61 10.52 -18.18
CA TRP A 66 -4.46 11.39 -17.94
C TRP A 66 -4.80 12.56 -17.00
N ASN A 67 -5.95 13.20 -17.21
CA ASN A 67 -6.57 14.06 -16.21
C ASN A 67 -7.64 13.22 -15.45
N PRO A 68 -7.68 13.23 -14.10
CA PRO A 68 -6.80 13.94 -13.18
C PRO A 68 -5.59 13.08 -12.75
N GLY A 69 -5.33 11.94 -13.41
CA GLY A 69 -4.29 10.98 -13.05
C GLY A 69 -2.91 11.62 -12.82
N GLU A 70 -2.52 12.58 -13.65
CA GLU A 70 -1.23 13.28 -13.55
C GLU A 70 -1.09 14.06 -12.23
N VAL A 71 -2.04 14.94 -11.92
CA VAL A 71 -1.98 15.74 -10.67
C VAL A 71 -2.11 14.88 -9.42
N LEU A 72 -2.80 13.74 -9.50
CA LEU A 72 -2.82 12.74 -8.43
C LEU A 72 -1.44 12.08 -8.25
N ALA A 73 -0.78 11.70 -9.34
CA ALA A 73 0.56 11.07 -9.31
C ALA A 73 1.65 12.05 -8.82
N LEU A 74 1.55 13.33 -9.18
CA LEU A 74 2.41 14.39 -8.67
C LEU A 74 2.17 14.64 -7.18
N THR A 75 0.89 14.71 -6.76
CA THR A 75 0.52 14.87 -5.35
C THR A 75 1.00 13.70 -4.49
N ARG A 76 0.89 12.46 -4.99
CA ARG A 76 1.47 11.26 -4.35
C ARG A 76 2.96 11.44 -4.04
N SER A 77 3.69 12.05 -4.97
CA SER A 77 5.16 12.16 -4.93
C SER A 77 5.66 13.33 -4.09
N ALA A 78 4.77 14.24 -3.68
CA ALA A 78 5.12 15.38 -2.84
C ALA A 78 5.47 14.95 -1.40
N THR A 79 6.45 15.63 -0.81
CA THR A 79 6.80 15.47 0.61
C THR A 79 5.80 16.23 1.48
N PRO A 80 5.00 15.56 2.34
CA PRO A 80 4.04 16.25 3.20
C PRO A 80 4.74 17.08 4.28
N ALA A 81 4.30 18.33 4.48
CA ALA A 81 4.78 19.18 5.57
C ALA A 81 3.89 19.12 6.82
N GLY A 82 2.66 18.62 6.69
CA GLY A 82 1.72 18.50 7.80
C GLY A 82 0.49 17.67 7.51
N ARG A 83 -0.48 17.70 8.43
CA ARG A 83 -1.72 16.90 8.37
C ARG A 83 -2.47 17.07 7.04
N ARG A 84 -2.64 18.31 6.58
CA ARG A 84 -3.36 18.64 5.33
C ARG A 84 -2.69 18.00 4.11
N ASP A 85 -1.36 18.02 4.04
CA ASP A 85 -0.63 17.40 2.95
C ASP A 85 -0.73 15.87 2.98
N HIS A 86 -0.74 15.27 4.18
CA HIS A 86 -1.00 13.85 4.32
C HIS A 86 -2.41 13.46 3.86
N LEU A 87 -3.43 14.29 4.12
CA LEU A 87 -4.80 14.07 3.62
C LEU A 87 -4.87 14.13 2.09
N LYS A 88 -4.28 15.16 1.46
CA LYS A 88 -4.19 15.26 -0.01
C LYS A 88 -3.49 14.05 -0.62
N ARG A 89 -2.34 13.65 -0.04
CA ARG A 89 -1.58 12.49 -0.49
C ARG A 89 -2.38 11.19 -0.33
N LEU A 90 -3.09 11.03 0.78
CA LEU A 90 -3.93 9.86 1.03
C LEU A 90 -5.10 9.76 0.04
N PHE A 91 -5.76 10.89 -0.23
CA PHE A 91 -6.79 11.01 -1.26
C PHE A 91 -6.26 10.62 -2.64
N ALA A 92 -5.11 11.18 -3.04
CA ALA A 92 -4.52 10.89 -4.34
C ALA A 92 -4.11 9.41 -4.47
N CYS A 93 -3.45 8.86 -3.46
CA CYS A 93 -3.01 7.47 -3.52
C CYS A 93 -4.17 6.48 -3.50
N MET A 94 -5.30 6.79 -2.85
CA MET A 94 -6.48 5.93 -2.87
C MET A 94 -6.97 5.69 -4.31
N PHE A 95 -7.12 6.75 -5.10
CA PHE A 95 -7.55 6.62 -6.50
C PHE A 95 -6.51 5.88 -7.35
N LEU A 96 -5.22 6.20 -7.18
CA LEU A 96 -4.14 5.54 -7.93
C LEU A 96 -3.93 4.06 -7.54
N VAL A 97 -4.31 3.67 -6.32
CA VAL A 97 -4.30 2.26 -5.88
C VAL A 97 -5.52 1.53 -6.44
N ARG A 98 -6.65 2.20 -6.60
CA ARG A 98 -7.90 1.56 -6.99
C ARG A 98 -8.05 1.42 -8.51
N ALA A 99 -7.79 2.48 -9.26
CA ALA A 99 -8.08 2.55 -10.68
C ALA A 99 -6.93 1.99 -11.54
N ALA A 100 -7.25 1.56 -12.76
CA ALA A 100 -6.25 1.39 -13.81
C ALA A 100 -5.63 2.74 -14.18
N THR A 101 -4.32 2.79 -14.42
CA THR A 101 -3.59 4.04 -14.72
C THR A 101 -2.77 3.94 -15.99
N LEU A 102 -2.65 5.05 -16.72
CA LEU A 102 -1.72 5.19 -17.84
C LEU A 102 -0.27 5.11 -17.33
N GLY A 103 0.27 3.90 -17.21
CA GLY A 103 1.60 3.63 -16.68
C GLY A 103 1.69 2.52 -15.63
N ALA A 104 0.57 1.91 -15.25
CA ALA A 104 0.45 0.69 -14.44
C ALA A 104 1.50 0.53 -13.32
N ASP A 105 1.36 1.32 -12.25
CA ASP A 105 2.16 1.15 -11.03
C ASP A 105 1.34 1.46 -9.76
N PRO A 106 0.34 0.61 -9.43
CA PRO A 106 -0.44 0.81 -8.22
C PRO A 106 0.39 0.55 -6.95
N VAL A 107 1.48 -0.25 -7.05
CA VAL A 107 2.48 -0.45 -5.98
C VAL A 107 3.19 0.86 -5.63
N GLY A 108 3.49 1.69 -6.62
CA GLY A 108 4.02 3.05 -6.50
C GLY A 108 3.24 3.94 -5.53
N SER A 109 1.94 3.69 -5.40
CA SER A 109 1.01 4.48 -4.60
C SER A 109 0.69 3.88 -3.23
N LEU A 110 0.98 2.59 -3.01
CA LEU A 110 0.71 1.92 -1.73
C LEU A 110 1.58 2.45 -0.58
N ALA A 111 2.89 2.56 -0.75
CA ALA A 111 3.76 3.01 0.34
C ALA A 111 3.43 4.45 0.81
N PRO A 112 3.23 5.44 -0.09
CA PRO A 112 2.80 6.78 0.32
C PRO A 112 1.43 6.80 1.03
N LEU A 113 0.50 5.92 0.61
CA LEU A 113 -0.79 5.73 1.27
C LEU A 113 -0.62 5.21 2.70
N VAL A 114 0.15 4.13 2.89
CA VAL A 114 0.42 3.54 4.21
C VAL A 114 1.14 4.54 5.11
N ASP A 115 2.15 5.26 4.61
CA ASP A 115 2.86 6.27 5.40
C ASP A 115 1.93 7.42 5.82
N SER A 116 1.09 7.92 4.91
CA SER A 116 0.09 8.94 5.26
C SER A 116 -0.92 8.46 6.30
N ALA A 117 -1.44 7.24 6.16
CA ALA A 117 -2.37 6.66 7.13
C ALA A 117 -1.74 6.58 8.53
N TRP A 118 -0.49 6.13 8.62
CA TRP A 118 0.28 6.12 9.87
C TRP A 118 0.45 7.51 10.48
N LYS A 119 0.80 8.51 9.68
CA LYS A 119 0.99 9.89 10.13
C LYS A 119 -0.31 10.57 10.57
N LEU A 120 -1.44 10.17 9.99
CA LEU A 120 -2.77 10.67 10.35
C LEU A 120 -3.37 9.97 11.57
N GLY A 121 -2.85 8.79 11.95
CA GLY A 121 -3.27 8.03 13.12
C GLY A 121 -4.63 7.35 12.95
N GLU A 122 -5.26 6.99 14.06
CA GLU A 122 -6.67 6.57 14.03
C GLU A 122 -7.60 7.78 13.87
N PRO A 123 -8.73 7.65 13.16
CA PRO A 123 -9.25 6.43 12.52
C PRO A 123 -8.72 6.18 11.10
N ALA A 124 -7.77 7.00 10.60
CA ALA A 124 -7.27 6.91 9.22
C ALA A 124 -6.68 5.53 8.89
N ARG A 125 -5.92 4.96 9.83
CA ARG A 125 -5.38 3.59 9.71
C ARG A 125 -6.49 2.55 9.55
N GLY A 126 -7.48 2.53 10.45
CA GLY A 126 -8.61 1.59 10.37
C GLY A 126 -9.38 1.65 9.05
N VAL A 127 -9.73 2.85 8.55
CA VAL A 127 -10.44 2.98 7.25
C VAL A 127 -9.55 2.60 6.06
N THR A 128 -8.24 2.80 6.17
CA THR A 128 -7.28 2.38 5.14
C THR A 128 -7.16 0.86 5.08
N VAL A 129 -7.19 0.17 6.23
CA VAL A 129 -7.25 -1.30 6.28
C VAL A 129 -8.48 -1.84 5.55
N ARG A 130 -9.67 -1.27 5.82
CA ARG A 130 -10.93 -1.66 5.16
C ARG A 130 -10.84 -1.52 3.63
N PHE A 131 -10.28 -0.40 3.16
CA PHE A 131 -10.07 -0.15 1.73
C PHE A 131 -9.07 -1.14 1.12
N LEU A 132 -7.91 -1.33 1.73
CA LEU A 132 -6.88 -2.24 1.19
C LEU A 132 -7.28 -3.71 1.25
N ALA A 133 -8.07 -4.12 2.24
CA ALA A 133 -8.64 -5.45 2.31
C ALA A 133 -9.61 -5.69 1.12
N TRP A 134 -10.41 -4.68 0.76
CA TRP A 134 -11.24 -4.74 -0.44
C TRP A 134 -10.38 -4.83 -1.71
N CYS A 135 -9.32 -4.02 -1.83
CA CYS A 135 -8.39 -4.11 -2.96
C CYS A 135 -7.74 -5.49 -3.05
N ARG A 136 -7.33 -6.09 -1.92
CA ARG A 136 -6.70 -7.41 -1.89
C ARG A 136 -7.65 -8.52 -2.33
N LEU A 137 -8.94 -8.41 -2.01
CA LEU A 137 -9.96 -9.38 -2.42
C LEU A 137 -10.37 -9.26 -3.89
N ASN A 138 -10.41 -8.04 -4.43
CA ASN A 138 -10.97 -7.78 -5.76
C ASN A 138 -9.91 -7.58 -6.85
N LEU A 139 -8.68 -7.22 -6.44
CA LEU A 139 -7.57 -6.86 -7.32
C LEU A 139 -8.04 -5.90 -8.43
N PRO A 140 -8.48 -4.68 -8.07
CA PRO A 140 -9.02 -3.72 -9.03
C PRO A 140 -7.91 -3.16 -9.95
N GLY A 141 -8.27 -2.41 -11.00
CA GLY A 141 -7.29 -1.78 -11.89
C GLY A 141 -6.19 -2.75 -12.37
N ASP A 142 -4.93 -2.31 -12.23
CA ASP A 142 -3.76 -3.01 -12.78
C ASP A 142 -3.21 -4.12 -11.84
N TRP A 143 -3.88 -4.43 -10.72
CA TRP A 143 -3.36 -5.40 -9.74
C TRP A 143 -3.25 -6.84 -10.28
N ARG A 144 -4.06 -7.20 -11.28
CA ARG A 144 -4.09 -8.57 -11.85
C ARG A 144 -2.99 -8.85 -12.85
N ASP A 145 -2.43 -7.80 -13.44
CA ASP A 145 -1.47 -7.91 -14.53
C ASP A 145 -0.06 -8.27 -14.03
N ASP A 146 0.12 -8.31 -12.71
CA ASP A 146 1.39 -8.55 -12.06
C ASP A 146 1.25 -9.52 -10.87
N PRO A 147 1.76 -10.76 -11.00
CA PRO A 147 1.72 -11.77 -9.93
C PRO A 147 2.37 -11.32 -8.61
N SER A 148 3.33 -10.38 -8.66
CA SER A 148 4.02 -9.86 -7.47
C SER A 148 3.25 -8.76 -6.72
N SER A 149 2.17 -8.23 -7.32
CA SER A 149 1.48 -7.07 -6.77
C SER A 149 0.61 -7.40 -5.54
N ALA A 150 -0.02 -8.58 -5.49
CA ALA A 150 -0.85 -9.00 -4.35
C ALA A 150 -0.06 -9.00 -3.02
N MET A 151 1.22 -9.39 -3.07
CA MET A 151 2.14 -9.39 -1.93
C MET A 151 2.31 -8.01 -1.30
N PHE A 152 2.32 -6.94 -2.10
CA PHE A 152 2.44 -5.57 -1.58
C PHE A 152 1.17 -5.09 -0.86
N LEU A 153 -0.01 -5.59 -1.25
CA LEU A 153 -1.26 -5.35 -0.52
C LEU A 153 -1.24 -6.07 0.83
N THR A 154 -0.80 -7.34 0.87
CA THR A 154 -0.64 -8.11 2.12
C THR A 154 0.38 -7.45 3.05
N LEU A 155 1.53 -7.03 2.52
CA LEU A 155 2.53 -6.29 3.29
C LEU A 155 1.96 -4.97 3.83
N SER A 156 1.23 -4.20 3.01
CA SER A 156 0.60 -2.95 3.45
C SER A 156 -0.40 -3.17 4.58
N LEU A 157 -1.22 -4.22 4.50
CA LEU A 157 -2.15 -4.60 5.56
C LEU A 157 -1.41 -4.99 6.84
N LEU A 158 -0.37 -5.82 6.74
CA LEU A 158 0.48 -6.17 7.87
C LEU A 158 1.02 -4.90 8.53
N LEU A 159 1.66 -4.01 7.76
CA LEU A 159 2.25 -2.77 8.27
C LEU A 159 1.24 -1.83 8.94
N LEU A 160 -0.02 -1.82 8.50
CA LEU A 160 -1.09 -1.01 9.11
C LEU A 160 -1.68 -1.63 10.37
N LEU A 161 -1.59 -2.95 10.57
CA LEU A 161 -2.24 -3.69 11.65
C LEU A 161 -1.32 -4.09 12.81
N LEU A 162 -0.04 -3.68 12.79
CA LEU A 162 0.97 -4.03 13.82
C LEU A 162 0.68 -3.52 15.25
N SER A 163 -0.52 -3.02 15.53
CA SER A 163 -0.95 -2.63 16.88
C SER A 163 -1.85 -3.70 17.51
N ALA A 164 -1.34 -4.32 18.57
CA ALA A 164 -1.99 -5.13 19.62
C ALA A 164 -2.43 -6.58 19.31
N GLU A 165 -2.85 -6.94 18.09
CA GLU A 165 -3.33 -8.30 17.81
C GLU A 165 -2.29 -9.18 17.12
N THR A 166 -1.61 -10.00 17.93
CA THR A 166 -0.52 -10.90 17.49
C THR A 166 -1.00 -11.97 16.53
N ALA A 167 -2.23 -12.49 16.69
CA ALA A 167 -2.76 -13.57 15.85
C ALA A 167 -3.03 -13.10 14.41
N VAL A 168 -3.67 -11.94 14.24
CA VAL A 168 -3.95 -11.33 12.92
C VAL A 168 -2.64 -11.01 12.20
N SER A 169 -1.69 -10.39 12.91
CA SER A 169 -0.38 -10.05 12.35
C SER A 169 0.41 -11.30 11.93
N ALA A 170 0.36 -12.38 12.72
CA ALA A 170 0.99 -13.64 12.38
C ALA A 170 0.34 -14.31 11.15
N ALA A 171 -1.00 -14.26 11.04
CA ALA A 171 -1.71 -14.81 9.89
C ALA A 171 -1.40 -14.04 8.59
N LEU A 172 -1.32 -12.71 8.66
CA LEU A 172 -0.89 -11.87 7.52
C LEU A 172 0.57 -12.12 7.16
N ALA A 173 1.46 -12.31 8.14
CA ALA A 173 2.85 -12.65 7.90
C ALA A 173 3.01 -14.03 7.24
N ALA A 174 2.23 -15.03 7.66
CA ALA A 174 2.19 -16.34 7.02
C ALA A 174 1.72 -16.22 5.56
N MET A 175 0.62 -15.49 5.31
CA MET A 175 0.12 -15.22 3.95
C MET A 175 1.19 -14.54 3.09
N LEU A 176 1.87 -13.52 3.63
CA LEU A 176 2.94 -12.81 2.93
C LEU A 176 4.11 -13.73 2.56
N LEU A 177 4.48 -14.67 3.42
CA LEU A 177 5.57 -15.62 3.16
C LEU A 177 5.22 -16.62 2.07
N GLU A 178 3.96 -17.08 1.99
CA GLU A 178 3.50 -17.94 0.89
C GLU A 178 3.49 -17.20 -0.46
N GLU A 179 3.05 -15.94 -0.46
CA GLU A 179 3.09 -15.07 -1.63
C GLU A 179 4.54 -14.79 -2.06
N LEU A 180 5.42 -14.51 -1.09
CA LEU A 180 6.83 -14.27 -1.34
C LEU A 180 7.53 -15.51 -1.91
N ASP A 181 7.21 -16.70 -1.41
CA ASP A 181 7.77 -17.94 -1.92
C ASP A 181 7.34 -18.21 -3.36
N THR A 182 6.07 -18.00 -3.68
CA THR A 182 5.54 -18.09 -5.06
C THR A 182 6.32 -17.16 -5.99
N VAL A 183 6.46 -15.90 -5.57
CA VAL A 183 7.20 -14.86 -6.30
C VAL A 183 8.70 -15.18 -6.39
N LEU A 184 9.28 -15.82 -5.38
CA LEU A 184 10.68 -16.22 -5.38
C LEU A 184 10.95 -17.45 -6.22
N THR A 185 9.99 -18.37 -6.33
CA THR A 185 10.12 -19.68 -6.98
C THR A 185 9.80 -19.64 -8.47
N ASP A 186 9.06 -18.62 -8.92
CA ASP A 186 8.68 -18.40 -10.32
C ASP A 186 9.91 -18.20 -11.23
N PRO A 187 10.18 -19.13 -12.19
CA PRO A 187 11.30 -19.05 -13.11
C PRO A 187 11.16 -17.98 -14.20
N ASP A 188 9.95 -17.52 -14.47
CA ASP A 188 9.66 -16.60 -15.56
C ASP A 188 9.73 -15.13 -15.11
N LEU A 189 9.94 -14.88 -13.82
CA LEU A 189 10.07 -13.52 -13.30
C LEU A 189 11.42 -12.88 -13.67
N PRO A 190 11.42 -11.68 -14.30
CA PRO A 190 12.59 -11.08 -14.93
C PRO A 190 13.74 -10.68 -13.99
N TRP A 191 13.51 -10.64 -12.67
CA TRP A 191 14.47 -10.13 -11.68
C TRP A 191 15.36 -11.19 -11.02
N ARG A 192 15.13 -12.49 -11.25
CA ARG A 192 15.97 -13.61 -10.77
C ARG A 192 17.43 -13.57 -11.26
N LYS A 193 17.77 -12.76 -12.27
CA LYS A 193 19.12 -12.67 -12.84
C LYS A 193 20.08 -11.74 -12.07
N ARG A 194 19.76 -11.25 -10.86
CA ARG A 194 20.64 -10.35 -10.09
C ARG A 194 20.74 -10.71 -8.60
N PRO A 195 21.94 -10.68 -7.99
CA PRO A 195 22.15 -11.08 -6.60
C PRO A 195 21.88 -9.91 -5.65
N ARG A 196 20.62 -9.54 -5.41
CA ARG A 196 20.18 -8.60 -4.34
C ARG A 196 18.76 -8.93 -3.89
N SER A 197 18.38 -8.48 -2.69
CA SER A 197 17.09 -8.77 -2.02
C SER A 197 15.91 -8.92 -3.00
N PRO A 198 15.19 -10.05 -2.97
CA PRO A 198 14.18 -10.41 -3.96
C PRO A 198 12.97 -9.49 -4.01
N LEU A 199 12.72 -8.72 -2.95
CA LEU A 199 11.54 -7.87 -2.83
C LEU A 199 11.68 -6.50 -3.47
N PHE A 200 12.91 -6.07 -3.74
CA PHE A 200 13.21 -4.71 -4.16
C PHE A 200 14.08 -4.65 -5.42
N THR A 201 14.07 -5.69 -6.25
CA THR A 201 14.79 -5.72 -7.54
C THR A 201 14.14 -4.81 -8.59
N ARG A 202 14.96 -3.97 -9.25
CA ARG A 202 14.60 -2.94 -10.26
C ARG A 202 13.57 -3.42 -11.30
N ARG A 203 12.36 -2.83 -11.30
CA ARG A 203 11.63 -2.58 -12.55
C ARG A 203 12.16 -1.29 -13.17
N PRO A 204 12.13 -1.14 -14.50
CA PRO A 204 12.53 0.10 -15.17
C PRO A 204 11.69 1.32 -14.76
N SER A 205 10.42 1.10 -14.35
CA SER A 205 9.45 2.11 -13.95
C SER A 205 9.49 2.48 -12.46
N ASP A 206 10.06 1.62 -11.60
CA ASP A 206 10.07 1.86 -10.16
C ASP A 206 11.01 3.03 -9.83
N SER A 207 10.44 4.16 -9.42
CA SER A 207 11.22 5.25 -8.86
C SER A 207 11.94 4.76 -7.60
N ALA A 208 13.20 5.16 -7.42
CA ALA A 208 13.98 4.83 -6.22
C ALA A 208 13.28 5.27 -4.91
N ASN A 209 12.29 6.17 -4.99
CA ASN A 209 11.60 6.74 -3.85
C ASN A 209 10.54 5.81 -3.24
N THR A 210 9.72 5.12 -4.04
CA THR A 210 8.69 4.18 -3.51
C THR A 210 9.34 3.08 -2.67
N ARG A 211 10.46 2.54 -3.14
CA ARG A 211 11.20 1.49 -2.43
C ARG A 211 11.86 1.98 -1.15
N ARG A 212 12.45 3.18 -1.18
CA ARG A 212 12.98 3.82 0.03
C ARG A 212 11.87 3.98 1.06
N LEU A 213 10.67 4.31 0.63
CA LEU A 213 9.54 4.44 1.53
C LEU A 213 9.05 3.09 2.08
N PHE A 214 8.92 2.05 1.26
CA PHE A 214 8.59 0.70 1.75
C PHE A 214 9.65 0.17 2.72
N SER A 215 10.93 0.29 2.39
CA SER A 215 12.02 -0.12 3.29
C SER A 215 12.00 0.69 4.59
N ALA A 216 11.79 2.00 4.52
CA ALA A 216 11.64 2.84 5.72
C ALA A 216 10.41 2.43 6.56
N LEU A 217 9.29 2.08 5.93
CA LEU A 217 8.09 1.58 6.61
C LEU A 217 8.35 0.24 7.28
N VAL A 218 8.96 -0.72 6.57
CA VAL A 218 9.33 -2.04 7.10
C VAL A 218 10.28 -1.87 8.28
N THR A 219 11.33 -1.08 8.15
CA THR A 219 12.27 -0.80 9.25
C THR A 219 11.53 -0.18 10.43
N ARG A 220 10.78 0.90 10.21
CA ARG A 220 10.04 1.61 11.28
C ARG A 220 9.04 0.71 12.00
N CYS A 221 8.33 -0.16 11.29
CA CYS A 221 7.19 -0.89 11.82
C CYS A 221 7.54 -2.30 12.31
N LEU A 222 8.46 -2.99 11.63
CA LEU A 222 8.82 -4.38 11.92
C LEU A 222 10.17 -4.53 12.63
N VAL A 223 11.11 -3.60 12.44
CA VAL A 223 12.48 -3.73 12.99
C VAL A 223 12.67 -2.86 14.22
N ASP A 224 12.42 -1.56 14.08
CA ASP A 224 12.74 -0.55 15.09
C ASP A 224 11.54 -0.23 16.00
N ASN A 225 10.39 -0.89 15.81
CA ASN A 225 9.19 -0.61 16.58
C ASN A 225 9.28 -1.23 17.99
N PRO A 226 9.45 -0.43 19.06
CA PRO A 226 9.58 -0.97 20.41
C PRO A 226 8.27 -1.58 20.93
N ALA A 227 7.13 -1.26 20.32
CA ALA A 227 5.83 -1.84 20.67
C ALA A 227 5.60 -3.21 20.02
N LEU A 228 6.49 -3.65 19.11
CA LEU A 228 6.41 -4.97 18.49
C LEU A 228 6.94 -6.03 19.46
N VAL A 229 6.04 -6.86 19.97
CA VAL A 229 6.37 -7.90 20.94
C VAL A 229 6.79 -9.22 20.27
N ASP A 230 6.36 -9.46 19.03
CA ASP A 230 6.62 -10.72 18.33
C ASP A 230 7.99 -10.69 17.61
N PRO A 231 9.00 -11.43 18.10
CA PRO A 231 10.34 -11.43 17.50
C PRO A 231 10.36 -12.02 16.08
N ARG A 232 9.36 -12.82 15.71
CA ARG A 232 9.25 -13.40 14.35
C ARG A 232 8.97 -12.32 13.33
N LEU A 233 8.15 -11.33 13.69
CA LEU A 233 7.86 -10.18 12.84
C LEU A 233 9.10 -9.29 12.64
N THR A 234 9.97 -9.20 13.65
CA THR A 234 11.28 -8.54 13.51
C THR A 234 12.22 -9.28 12.59
N ALA A 235 12.28 -10.61 12.69
CA ALA A 235 13.07 -11.43 11.77
C ALA A 235 12.58 -11.28 10.32
N LEU A 236 11.26 -11.32 10.12
CA LEU A 236 10.65 -11.03 8.82
C LEU A 236 11.05 -9.63 8.33
N GLY A 237 10.91 -8.58 9.14
CA GLY A 237 11.29 -7.22 8.76
C GLY A 237 12.75 -7.08 8.31
N LYS A 238 13.68 -7.74 9.00
CA LYS A 238 15.10 -7.80 8.60
C LYS A 238 15.28 -8.49 7.25
N ALA A 239 14.62 -9.64 7.07
CA ALA A 239 14.66 -10.39 5.80
C ALA A 239 14.10 -9.57 4.63
N LEU A 240 12.96 -8.90 4.82
CA LEU A 240 12.38 -8.01 3.82
C LEU A 240 13.39 -6.91 3.41
N ASN A 241 14.13 -6.34 4.35
CA ASN A 241 15.18 -5.34 4.12
C ASN A 241 16.49 -5.89 3.51
N GLY A 242 16.57 -7.20 3.24
CA GLY A 242 17.71 -7.82 2.58
C GLY A 242 18.74 -8.45 3.52
N ASP A 243 18.41 -8.64 4.80
CA ASP A 243 19.16 -9.56 5.66
C ASP A 243 18.84 -11.00 5.26
N THR A 244 19.71 -11.61 4.46
CA THR A 244 19.48 -12.96 3.89
C THR A 244 19.96 -14.09 4.80
N ALA A 245 20.29 -13.82 6.07
CA ALA A 245 20.84 -14.83 6.97
C ALA A 245 19.82 -15.94 7.31
N THR A 246 18.52 -15.69 7.15
CA THR A 246 17.45 -16.65 7.42
C THR A 246 16.77 -17.09 6.12
N PRO A 247 16.86 -18.37 5.73
CA PRO A 247 16.11 -18.93 4.61
C PRO A 247 14.60 -18.73 4.74
N ILE A 248 13.89 -18.61 3.62
CA ILE A 248 12.42 -18.42 3.62
C ILE A 248 11.68 -19.58 4.30
N ASP A 249 12.18 -20.81 4.16
CA ASP A 249 11.60 -21.99 4.82
C ASP A 249 11.70 -21.91 6.35
N GLU A 250 12.80 -21.36 6.86
CA GLU A 250 12.99 -21.13 8.29
C GLU A 250 12.06 -20.02 8.80
N LEU A 251 11.86 -18.95 8.03
CA LEU A 251 10.88 -17.92 8.35
C LEU A 251 9.47 -18.50 8.35
N ARG A 252 9.11 -19.30 7.33
CA ARG A 252 7.80 -19.96 7.22
C ARG A 252 7.53 -20.84 8.45
N ALA A 253 8.50 -21.65 8.85
CA ALA A 253 8.38 -22.53 10.03
C ALA A 253 8.03 -21.75 11.32
N GLN A 254 8.50 -20.51 11.47
CA GLN A 254 8.21 -19.69 12.65
C GLN A 254 6.73 -19.27 12.74
N PHE A 255 6.05 -19.15 11.60
CA PHE A 255 4.64 -18.73 11.55
C PHE A 255 3.66 -19.90 11.41
N THR A 256 4.13 -21.09 11.03
CA THR A 256 3.31 -22.32 10.98
C THR A 256 3.35 -23.12 12.30
N ALA A 257 4.44 -23.04 13.06
CA ALA A 257 4.65 -23.84 14.28
C ALA A 257 3.86 -23.36 15.53
N THR A 258 2.93 -22.40 15.39
CA THR A 258 2.14 -21.86 16.52
C THR A 258 0.65 -21.84 16.19
N THR A 259 0.12 -23.00 15.80
CA THR A 259 -1.32 -23.29 15.77
C THR A 259 -1.72 -24.18 16.94
#